data_AF-A0A2X2TB77-F1
#
_entry.id   AF-A0A2X2TB77-F1
#
_cell.length_a   1.000
_cell.length_b   1.000
_cell.length_c   1.000
_cell.angle_alpha   90.00
_cell.angle_beta   90.00
_cell.angle_gamma   90.00
#
_symmetry.space_group_name_H-M   'P 1'
#
loop_
_entity.id
_entity.type
_entity.pdbx_description
1 polymer ?
#
loop_
_entity_poly.entity_id
_entity_poly.type
_entity_poly.pdbx_seq_one_letter_code
_entity_poly.pdbx_strand_id
1 'polypeptide(L)' 'MNITPPWWQNGVIYQIYPKSFQDTTGSGTGDLKGVIKRLDYLKTLGVDAPMD' A
#
# COMPACT_ATOMS: atom_id res chain seq x y z
N MET A 1 17.67 -25.48 -14.59
CA MET A 1 17.58 -24.42 -13.56
C MET A 1 16.14 -23.93 -13.55
N ASN A 2 15.43 -24.07 -12.43
CA ASN A 2 14.13 -23.42 -12.28
C ASN A 2 14.37 -21.94 -11.99
N ILE A 3 13.86 -21.08 -12.86
CA ILE A 3 13.94 -19.63 -12.68
C ILE A 3 12.63 -19.21 -12.00
N THR A 4 12.67 -18.86 -10.73
CA THR A 4 11.51 -18.26 -10.07
C THR A 4 11.41 -16.81 -10.54
N PRO A 5 10.29 -16.40 -11.19
CA PRO A 5 10.13 -15.04 -11.64
C PRO A 5 10.13 -14.08 -10.43
N PRO A 6 10.78 -12.91 -10.52
CA PRO A 6 10.74 -11.90 -9.47
C PRO A 6 9.29 -11.55 -9.08
N TRP A 7 9.04 -11.32 -7.78
CA TRP A 7 7.69 -11.07 -7.25
C TRP A 7 6.95 -9.93 -7.97
N TRP A 8 7.68 -8.88 -8.39
CA TRP A 8 7.12 -7.73 -9.09
C TRP A 8 6.58 -8.06 -10.49
N GLN A 9 6.93 -9.22 -11.06
CA GLN A 9 6.36 -9.66 -12.35
C GLN A 9 4.92 -10.16 -12.21
N ASN A 10 4.51 -10.58 -11.01
CA ASN A 10 3.17 -11.15 -10.76
C ASN A 10 2.40 -10.44 -9.63
N GLY A 11 3.02 -9.50 -8.89
CA GLY A 11 2.41 -8.80 -7.78
C GLY A 11 1.50 -7.64 -8.20
N VAL A 12 0.44 -7.40 -7.42
CA VAL A 12 -0.47 -6.27 -7.62
C VAL A 12 0.05 -5.04 -6.85
N ILE A 13 0.42 -3.98 -7.58
CA ILE A 13 0.94 -2.73 -7.00
C ILE A 13 -0.21 -1.73 -6.81
N TYR A 14 -0.35 -1.19 -5.59
CA TYR A 14 -1.32 -0.14 -5.30
C TYR A 14 -0.63 1.20 -5.02
N GLN A 15 -0.83 2.17 -5.91
CA GLN A 15 -0.26 3.51 -5.75
C GLN A 15 -1.20 4.38 -4.92
N ILE A 16 -0.72 4.83 -3.76
CA ILE A 16 -1.46 5.72 -2.86
C ILE A 16 -0.92 7.13 -2.99
N TYR A 17 -1.82 8.10 -3.14
CA TYR A 17 -1.50 9.51 -3.02
C TYR A 17 -1.89 9.99 -1.60
N PRO A 18 -0.92 10.11 -0.65
CA PRO A 18 -1.24 10.24 0.77
C PRO A 18 -2.08 11.47 1.11
N LYS A 19 -1.82 12.59 0.42
CA LYS A 19 -2.49 13.88 0.65
C LYS A 19 -4.00 13.86 0.39
N SER A 20 -4.49 12.90 -0.39
CA SER A 20 -5.93 12.77 -0.66
C SER A 20 -6.52 11.49 -0.06
N PHE A 21 -5.72 10.73 0.69
CA PHE A 21 -6.11 9.39 1.11
C PHE A 21 -6.90 9.40 2.42
N GLN A 22 -6.29 9.89 3.50
CA GLN A 22 -6.97 10.02 4.79
C GLN A 22 -6.29 11.05 5.67
N ASP A 23 -7.03 12.09 6.06
CA ASP A 23 -6.63 13.06 7.06
C ASP A 23 -7.03 12.57 8.45
N THR A 24 -6.07 12.50 9.36
CA THR A 24 -6.26 12.11 10.76
C THR A 24 -6.04 13.28 11.73
N THR A 25 -5.66 14.44 11.20
CA THR A 25 -5.31 15.66 11.94
C THR A 25 -6.36 16.75 11.85
N GLY A 26 -7.29 16.65 10.89
CA GLY A 26 -8.33 17.66 10.64
C GLY A 26 -7.80 18.90 9.91
N SER A 27 -6.63 18.80 9.26
CA SER A 27 -6.00 19.88 8.49
C SER A 27 -6.53 19.99 7.04
N GLY A 28 -7.36 19.06 6.61
CA GLY A 28 -7.90 18.96 5.25
C GLY A 28 -6.97 18.26 4.25
N THR A 29 -5.80 17.78 4.69
CA THR A 29 -4.85 17.03 3.87
C THR A 29 -4.53 15.69 4.51
N GLY A 30 -4.52 14.63 3.71
CA GLY A 30 -4.20 13.29 4.16
C GLY A 30 -2.75 13.14 4.62
N ASP A 31 -2.55 12.24 5.58
CA ASP A 31 -1.29 12.06 6.28
C ASP A 31 -0.85 10.59 6.33
N LEU A 32 0.42 10.37 6.65
CA LEU A 32 1.00 9.02 6.71
C LEU A 32 0.36 8.14 7.79
N LYS A 33 -0.16 8.71 8.88
CA LYS A 33 -0.89 7.92 9.90
C LYS A 33 -2.22 7.42 9.34
N GLY A 34 -2.86 8.19 8.47
CA GLY A 34 -4.03 7.79 7.69
C GLY A 34 -3.71 6.61 6.76
N VAL A 35 -2.56 6.64 6.09
CA VAL A 35 -2.09 5.50 5.26
C VAL A 35 -1.89 4.25 6.12
N ILE A 36 -1.19 4.37 7.25
CA ILE A 36 -0.91 3.25 8.16
C ILE A 36 -2.19 2.59 8.67
N LYS A 37 -3.20 3.38 9.07
CA LYS A 37 -4.50 2.86 9.53
C LYS A 37 -5.28 2.05 8.50
N ARG A 38 -4.93 2.16 7.21
CA ARG A 38 -5.58 1.42 6.12
C ARG A 38 -4.71 0.32 5.56
N LEU A 39 -3.52 0.08 6.11
CA LEU A 39 -2.66 -1.02 5.68
C LEU A 39 -3.35 -2.38 5.81
N ASP A 40 -4.16 -2.58 6.87
CA ASP A 40 -4.96 -3.79 7.03
C ASP A 40 -5.97 -3.97 5.90
N TYR A 41 -6.61 -2.89 5.45
CA TYR A 41 -7.51 -2.90 4.29
C TYR A 41 -6.76 -3.24 2.99
N LEU A 42 -5.58 -2.65 2.77
CA LEU A 42 -4.76 -2.92 1.58
C LEU A 42 -4.27 -4.37 1.56
N LYS A 43 -3.95 -4.93 2.73
CA LYS A 43 -3.60 -6.35 2.88
C LYS A 43 -4.78 -7.27 2.54
N THR A 44 -6.01 -6.92 2.96
CA THR A 44 -7.21 -7.68 2.57
C THR A 44 -7.52 -7.62 1.07
N LEU A 45 -7.06 -6.57 0.38
CA LEU A 45 -7.24 -6.41 -1.06
C LEU A 45 -6.29 -7.28 -1.91
N GLY A 46 -5.31 -7.95 -1.27
CA GLY A 46 -4.30 -8.76 -1.97
C GLY A 46 -3.20 -7.93 -2.63
N VAL A 47 -2.86 -6.77 -2.06
CA VAL A 47 -1.69 -5.99 -2.51
C VAL A 47 -0.42 -6.72 -2.09
N ASP A 48 0.30 -7.24 -3.08
CA ASP A 48 1.56 -7.96 -2.89
C ASP A 48 2.74 -6.96 -2.94
N ALA A 49 3.25 -6.61 -1.76
CA ALA A 49 4.55 -5.97 -1.62
C ALA A 49 5.28 -6.71 -0.49
N PRO A 50 6.21 -7.63 -0.80
CA PRO A 50 7.03 -8.25 0.24
C PRO A 50 7.87 -7.16 0.91
N MET A 51 7.68 -7.00 2.23
CA MET A 51 8.60 -6.32 3.11
C MET A 51 9.77 -7.28 3.39
N ASP A 52 10.64 -7.48 2.42
CA ASP A 52 12.01 -8.00 2.63
C ASP A 52 13.01 -6.87 2.31
#